data_AF-A0A2V8FPD1-F1
#
_entry.id   AF-A0A2V8FPD1-F1
#
_cell.length_a   1.000
_cell.length_b   1.000
_cell.length_c   1.000
_cell.angle_alpha   90.00
_cell.angle_beta   90.00
_cell.angle_gamma   90.00
#
_symmetry.space_group_name_H-M   'P 1'
#
loop_
_entity.id
_entity.type
_entity.pdbx_description
1 polymer ?
#
loop_
_entity_poly.entity_id
_entity_poly.type
_entity_poly.pdbx_seq_one_letter_code
_entity_poly.pdbx_strand_id
1 'polypeptide(L)' 'MKKLVLIVAVACASCAPQAAPDKNVAAWERRAQNITLVRDNWGIAHISGKTDADAVFGAMYAQAEDDFNRVETNYI' A
#
# COMPACT_ATOMS: atom_id res chain seq x y z
N MET A 1 29.65 34.66 9.05
CA MET A 1 29.52 33.29 9.60
C MET A 1 28.07 32.80 9.63
N LYS A 2 27.11 33.51 10.26
CA LYS A 2 25.69 33.11 10.28
C LYS A 2 25.06 32.90 8.89
N LYS A 3 25.37 33.78 7.92
CA LYS A 3 24.89 33.64 6.53
C LYS A 3 25.44 32.40 5.81
N LEU A 4 26.70 32.04 6.10
CA LEU A 4 27.35 30.85 5.56
C LEU A 4 26.75 29.56 6.15
N VAL A 5 26.47 29.55 7.45
CA VAL A 5 25.76 28.45 8.11
C VAL A 5 24.35 28.25 7.53
N LEU A 6 23.65 29.36 7.24
CA LEU A 6 22.31 29.31 6.64
C LEU A 6 22.33 28.75 5.21
N ILE A 7 23.33 29.12 4.40
CA ILE A 7 23.50 28.62 3.04
C ILE A 7 23.84 27.13 3.03
N VAL A 8 24.73 26.68 3.94
CA VAL A 8 25.08 25.26 4.08
C VAL A 8 23.86 24.44 4.55
N ALA A 9 23.07 24.95 5.49
CA ALA A 9 21.87 24.27 5.95
C ALA A 9 20.80 24.10 4.85
N VAL A 10 20.60 25.13 4.02
CA VAL A 10 19.66 25.06 2.87
C VAL A 10 20.18 24.09 1.81
N ALA A 11 21.48 24.10 1.52
CA ALA A 11 22.09 23.18 0.55
C ALA A 11 22.00 21.70 1.00
N CYS A 12 22.13 21.44 2.30
CA CYS A 12 21.94 20.08 2.85
C CYS A 12 20.48 19.62 2.79
N ALA A 13 19.51 20.53 2.95
CA ALA A 13 18.09 20.18 2.87
C ALA A 13 17.62 19.86 1.43
N SER A 14 18.23 20.48 0.41
CA SER A 14 17.90 20.24 -1.00
C SER A 14 18.34 18.88 -1.55
N CYS A 15 19.21 18.16 -0.83
CA CYS A 15 19.68 16.83 -1.22
C CYS A 15 18.95 15.69 -0.50
N ALA A 16 17.92 15.99 0.31
CA ALA A 16 17.10 14.96 0.91
C ALA A 16 16.28 14.25 -0.19
N PRO A 17 16.35 12.91 -0.32
CA PRO A 17 15.50 12.18 -1.24
C PRO A 17 14.05 12.38 -0.80
N GLN A 18 13.33 13.20 -1.54
CA GLN A 18 11.90 13.35 -1.35
C GLN A 18 11.23 12.14 -1.98
N ALA A 19 10.96 11.11 -1.17
CA ALA A 19 10.15 9.98 -1.60
C ALA A 19 8.78 10.53 -2.01
N ALA A 20 8.54 10.60 -3.32
CA ALA A 20 7.23 10.95 -3.83
C ALA A 20 6.26 9.88 -3.30
N PRO A 21 5.11 10.27 -2.70
CA PRO A 21 4.13 9.31 -2.29
C PRO A 21 3.74 8.47 -3.50
N ASP A 22 3.89 7.15 -3.37
CA ASP A 22 3.57 6.23 -4.44
C ASP A 22 2.09 6.41 -4.79
N LYS A 23 1.82 6.88 -6.02
CA LYS A 23 0.47 7.13 -6.50
C LYS A 23 -0.39 5.86 -6.45
N ASN A 24 0.23 4.69 -6.50
CA ASN A 24 -0.45 3.41 -6.39
C ASN A 24 -0.97 3.17 -4.98
N VAL A 25 -0.21 3.53 -3.94
CA VAL A 25 -0.63 3.34 -2.54
C VAL A 25 -1.90 4.14 -2.25
N ALA A 26 -1.93 5.42 -2.61
CA ALA A 26 -3.13 6.25 -2.41
C ALA A 26 -4.35 5.73 -3.21
N ALA A 27 -4.13 5.10 -4.37
CA ALA A 27 -5.19 4.47 -5.15
C ALA A 27 -5.70 3.19 -4.48
N TRP A 28 -4.80 2.33 -3.97
CA TRP A 28 -5.14 1.11 -3.24
C TRP A 28 -5.86 1.40 -1.93
N GLU A 29 -5.40 2.39 -1.15
CA GLU A 29 -6.08 2.82 0.08
C GLU A 29 -7.52 3.24 -0.22
N ARG A 30 -7.72 4.04 -1.27
CA ARG A 30 -9.08 4.42 -1.71
C ARG A 30 -9.90 3.22 -2.13
N ARG A 31 -9.30 2.23 -2.80
CA ARG A 31 -9.97 0.98 -3.18
C ARG A 31 -10.36 0.16 -1.95
N ALA A 32 -9.48 0.08 -0.94
CA ALA A 32 -9.70 -0.65 0.30
C ALA A 32 -10.90 -0.10 1.10
N GLN A 33 -11.16 1.22 1.02
CA GLN A 33 -12.35 1.82 1.64
C GLN A 33 -13.68 1.33 1.02
N ASN A 34 -13.66 0.72 -0.16
CA ASN A 34 -14.85 0.21 -0.84
C ASN A 34 -15.10 -1.28 -0.60
N ILE A 35 -14.25 -1.96 0.17
CA ILE A 35 -14.39 -3.38 0.48
C ILE A 35 -14.68 -3.62 1.94
N THR A 36 -15.28 -4.77 2.24
CA THR A 36 -15.36 -5.32 3.58
C THR A 36 -14.88 -6.76 3.52
N LEU A 37 -13.87 -7.09 4.32
CA LEU A 37 -13.33 -8.44 4.47
C LEU A 37 -13.61 -8.88 5.90
N VAL A 38 -14.36 -9.97 6.05
CA VAL A 38 -14.63 -10.61 7.34
C VAL A 38 -14.09 -12.02 7.29
N ARG A 39 -13.41 -12.44 8.34
CA ARG A 39 -12.93 -13.82 8.50
C ARG A 39 -13.92 -14.58 9.37
N ASP A 40 -14.27 -15.81 8.98
CA ASP A 40 -15.07 -16.68 9.82
C ASP A 40 -14.22 -17.40 10.88
N ASN A 41 -14.84 -18.32 11.64
CA ASN A 41 -14.17 -19.07 12.70
C ASN A 41 -13.03 -19.97 12.21
N TRP A 42 -12.94 -20.24 10.91
CA TRP A 42 -11.91 -21.05 10.27
C TRP A 42 -10.86 -20.20 9.56
N GLY A 43 -10.98 -18.86 9.63
CA GLY A 43 -10.10 -17.93 8.92
C GLY A 43 -10.40 -17.79 7.44
N ILE A 44 -11.54 -18.30 6.94
CA ILE A 44 -11.90 -18.14 5.53
C ILE A 44 -12.36 -16.70 5.30
N ALA A 45 -11.82 -16.05 4.28
CA ALA A 45 -12.20 -14.68 3.92
C ALA A 45 -13.56 -14.65 3.21
N HIS A 46 -14.49 -13.90 3.78
CA HIS A 46 -15.75 -13.49 3.16
C HIS A 46 -15.60 -12.03 2.74
N ILE A 47 -15.64 -11.77 1.44
CA ILE A 47 -15.28 -10.47 0.87
C ILE A 47 -16.47 -9.88 0.15
N SER A 48 -16.83 -8.66 0.54
CA SER A 48 -17.90 -7.88 -0.08
C SER A 48 -17.32 -6.61 -0.69
N GLY A 49 -17.65 -6.36 -1.96
CA GLY A 49 -17.32 -5.14 -2.69
C GLY A 49 -18.50 -4.72 -3.56
N LYS A 50 -18.54 -3.44 -3.96
CA LYS A 50 -19.64 -2.92 -4.80
C LYS A 50 -19.50 -3.34 -6.27
N THR A 51 -18.29 -3.64 -6.69
CA THR A 51 -17.96 -4.06 -8.06
C THR A 51 -17.09 -5.31 -8.02
N ASP A 52 -17.09 -6.08 -9.11
CA ASP A 52 -16.23 -7.27 -9.24
C ASP A 52 -14.76 -6.92 -9.00
N ALA A 53 -14.31 -5.76 -9.49
CA ALA A 53 -12.94 -5.32 -9.29
C ALA A 53 -12.63 -4.97 -7.82
N ASP A 54 -13.61 -4.57 -7.01
CA ASP A 54 -13.43 -4.41 -5.56
C ASP A 54 -13.34 -5.78 -4.87
N ALA A 55 -14.20 -6.72 -5.25
CA ALA A 55 -14.19 -8.08 -4.72
C ALA A 55 -12.87 -8.80 -5.03
N VAL A 56 -12.38 -8.71 -6.27
CA VAL A 56 -11.09 -9.29 -6.69
C VAL A 56 -9.92 -8.62 -5.98
N PHE A 57 -9.94 -7.29 -5.80
CA PHE A 57 -8.92 -6.59 -5.03
C PHE A 57 -8.81 -7.16 -3.60
N GLY A 58 -9.95 -7.30 -2.91
CA GLY A 58 -9.97 -7.92 -1.58
C GLY A 58 -9.51 -9.37 -1.59
N ALA A 59 -9.88 -10.15 -2.61
CA ALA A 59 -9.52 -11.57 -2.70
C ALA A 59 -8.02 -11.76 -2.85
N MET A 60 -7.37 -10.94 -3.69
CA MET A 60 -5.91 -10.98 -3.83
C MET A 60 -5.19 -10.52 -2.58
N TYR A 61 -5.74 -9.49 -1.90
CA TYR A 61 -5.21 -9.06 -0.60
C TYR A 61 -5.26 -10.19 0.43
N ALA A 62 -6.41 -10.88 0.56
CA ALA A 62 -6.57 -12.01 1.47
C ALA A 62 -5.60 -13.16 1.17
N GLN A 63 -5.39 -13.50 -0.10
CA GLN A 63 -4.43 -14.53 -0.49
C GLN A 63 -2.99 -14.16 -0.12
N ALA A 64 -2.60 -12.91 -0.37
CA ALA A 64 -1.28 -12.41 -0.01
C ALA A 64 -1.08 -12.40 1.51
N GLU A 65 -2.12 -12.03 2.29
CA GLU A 65 -2.11 -12.09 3.75
C GLU A 65 -1.92 -13.53 4.26
N ASP A 66 -2.60 -14.50 3.64
CA ASP A 66 -2.59 -15.89 4.09
C ASP A 66 -1.32 -16.67 3.68
N ASP A 67 -0.80 -16.44 2.46
CA ASP A 67 0.35 -17.17 1.92
C ASP A 67 1.03 -16.39 0.78
N PHE A 68 1.70 -15.29 1.14
CA PHE A 68 2.42 -14.46 0.18
C PHE A 68 3.46 -15.25 -0.62
N ASN A 69 4.22 -16.15 0.01
CA ASN A 69 5.29 -16.90 -0.65
C ASN A 69 4.76 -17.75 -1.81
N ARG A 70 3.57 -18.36 -1.64
CA ARG A 70 2.92 -19.11 -2.71
C ARG A 70 2.40 -18.18 -3.82
N VAL A 71 1.87 -17.02 -3.48
CA VAL A 71 1.46 -16.01 -4.46
C VAL A 71 2.67 -15.57 -5.30
N GLU A 72 3.79 -15.25 -4.64
CA GLU A 72 5.04 -14.87 -5.31
C GLU A 72 5.52 -15.97 -6.25
N THR A 73 5.71 -17.20 -5.72
CA THR A 73 6.25 -18.32 -6.51
C THR A 73 5.41 -18.65 -7.75
N ASN A 74 4.09 -18.49 -7.69
CA ASN A 74 3.21 -18.87 -8.79
C ASN A 74 3.00 -17.76 -9.83
N TYR A 75 3.16 -16.48 -9.47
CA TYR A 75 2.67 -15.36 -10.27
C TYR A 75 3.66 -14.21 -10.49
N ILE A 76 4.80 -14.16 -9.78
CA ILE A 76 5.77 -13.05 -9.83
C ILE A 76 7.15 -13.59 -10.19
#